data_AF-A0A4R4BKB0-F1
#
_entry.id   AF-A0A4R4BKB0-F1
#
_cell.length_a   1.000
_cell.length_b   1.000
_cell.length_c   1.000
_cell.angle_alpha   90.00
_cell.angle_beta   90.00
_cell.angle_gamma   90.00
#
_symmetry.space_group_name_H-M   'P 1'
#
loop_
_entity.id
_entity.type
_entity.pdbx_description
1 polymer ?
#
loop_
_entity_poly.entity_id
_entity_poly.type
_entity_poly.pdbx_seq_one_letter_code
_entity_poly.pdbx_strand_id
1 'polypeptide(L)'
;MQLQNIDLELKKFLYQQIYVHKIGSIDTLLAEGYMFDAQEIQQALEVFMRNELIIPTVSTMQIGQKKVDFMRNDEKFRILKENDQL
;
A
#
# COMPACT_ATOMS: atom_id res chain seq x y z
N MET A 1 -15.46 2.20 -2.84
CA MET A 1 -14.20 1.58 -2.37
C MET A 1 -14.31 1.37 -0.86
N GLN A 2 -13.94 0.21 -0.33
CA GLN A 2 -14.12 -0.16 1.08
C GLN A 2 -12.99 0.38 2.00
N LEU A 3 -12.51 1.59 1.73
CA LEU A 3 -11.39 2.19 2.46
C LEU A 3 -11.79 2.85 3.78
N GLN A 4 -13.08 2.85 4.11
CA GLN A 4 -13.62 3.50 5.31
C GLN A 4 -13.25 2.81 6.61
N ASN A 5 -12.80 1.54 6.54
CA ASN A 5 -12.43 0.73 7.69
C ASN A 5 -10.93 0.78 8.03
N ILE A 6 -10.17 1.65 7.36
CA ILE A 6 -8.75 1.88 7.64
C ILE A 6 -8.66 3.20 8.37
N ASP A 7 -7.89 3.22 9.47
CA ASP A 7 -7.53 4.45 10.16
C ASP A 7 -6.99 5.52 9.18
N LEU A 8 -7.32 6.78 9.45
CA LEU A 8 -7.01 7.88 8.53
C LEU A 8 -5.49 8.11 8.41
N GLU A 9 -4.76 8.03 9.52
CA GLU A 9 -3.31 8.23 9.51
C GLU A 9 -2.61 7.06 8.83
N LEU A 10 -3.05 5.82 9.09
CA LEU A 10 -2.55 4.63 8.41
C LEU A 10 -2.80 4.69 6.91
N LYS A 11 -3.99 5.13 6.48
CA LYS A 11 -4.32 5.27 5.06
C LYS A 11 -3.43 6.30 4.37
N LYS A 12 -3.21 7.46 4.98
CA LYS A 12 -2.31 8.51 4.46
C LYS A 12 -0.87 8.03 4.38
N PHE A 13 -0.39 7.35 5.41
CA PHE A 13 0.92 6.72 5.42
C PHE A 13 1.10 5.75 4.25
N LEU A 14 0.17 4.79 4.09
CA LEU A 14 0.26 3.80 3.03
C LEU A 14 0.17 4.43 1.64
N TYR A 15 -0.67 5.45 1.45
CA TYR A 15 -0.71 6.21 0.21
C TYR A 15 0.63 6.86 -0.10
N GLN A 16 1.20 7.57 0.87
CA GLN A 16 2.48 8.25 0.68
C GLN A 16 3.58 7.25 0.35
N GLN A 17 3.67 6.14 1.07
CA GLN A 17 4.73 5.16 0.84
C GLN A 17 4.57 4.41 -0.48
N ILE A 18 3.36 3.92 -0.77
CA ILE A 18 3.13 3.08 -1.95
C ILE A 18 3.09 3.92 -3.22
N TYR A 19 2.36 5.05 -3.22
CA TYR A 19 2.15 5.84 -4.43
C TYR A 19 3.23 6.91 -4.64
N VAL A 20 3.55 7.69 -3.61
CA VAL A 20 4.51 8.81 -3.74
C VAL A 20 5.94 8.29 -3.73
N HIS A 21 6.31 7.47 -2.74
CA HIS A 21 7.67 6.91 -2.61
C HIS A 21 7.90 5.63 -3.40
N LYS A 22 6.84 5.06 -4.00
CA LYS A 22 6.91 3.88 -4.87
C LYS A 22 7.44 2.64 -4.15
N ILE A 23 7.19 2.52 -2.85
CA ILE A 23 7.53 1.34 -2.07
C ILE A 23 6.64 0.17 -2.49
N GLY A 24 7.27 -0.91 -2.94
CA GLY A 24 6.61 -2.14 -3.37
C GLY A 24 6.87 -3.33 -2.44
N SER A 25 7.47 -3.11 -1.27
CA SER A 25 7.83 -4.17 -0.32
C SER A 25 7.08 -4.02 1.00
N ILE A 26 6.44 -5.10 1.44
CA ILE A 26 5.74 -5.17 2.73
C ILE A 26 6.75 -5.01 3.88
N ASP A 27 7.92 -5.64 3.77
CA ASP A 27 8.97 -5.56 4.80
C ASP A 27 9.44 -4.11 5.02
N THR A 28 9.52 -3.31 3.94
CA THR A 28 9.85 -1.88 4.03
C THR A 28 8.72 -1.07 4.67
N LEU A 29 7.46 -1.37 4.33
CA LEU A 29 6.31 -0.69 4.94
C LEU A 29 6.21 -0.97 6.45
N LEU A 30 6.48 -2.20 6.88
CA LEU A 30 6.50 -2.56 8.29
C LEU A 30 7.64 -1.87 9.05
N ALA A 31 8.82 -1.73 8.42
CA ALA A 31 9.96 -1.04 9.03
C ALA A 31 9.74 0.48 9.15
N GLU A 32 9.19 1.13 8.11
CA GLU A 32 8.93 2.57 8.12
C GLU A 32 7.66 2.95 8.91
N GLY A 33 6.70 2.04 9.00
CA GLY A 33 5.42 2.22 9.70
C GLY A 33 5.46 1.83 11.18
N TYR A 34 6.61 1.98 11.85
CA TYR A 34 6.85 1.52 13.24
C TYR A 34 5.88 2.08 14.30
N MET A 35 5.11 3.14 13.95
CA MET A 35 4.08 3.73 14.80
C MET A 35 2.72 3.03 14.72
N PHE A 36 2.53 2.12 13.75
CA PHE A 36 1.32 1.32 13.58
C PHE A 36 1.57 -0.14 13.95
N ASP A 37 0.53 -0.87 14.34
CA ASP A 37 0.65 -2.30 14.53
C ASP A 37 0.88 -3.01 13.18
N ALA A 38 1.75 -4.02 13.16
CA ALA A 38 2.02 -4.79 11.95
C ALA A 38 0.76 -5.46 11.38
N GLN A 39 -0.16 -5.89 12.25
CA GLN A 39 -1.45 -6.46 11.88
C GLN A 39 -2.36 -5.41 11.24
N GLU A 40 -2.36 -4.16 11.73
CA GLU A 40 -3.13 -3.07 11.13
C GLU A 40 -2.62 -2.75 9.71
N ILE A 41 -1.29 -2.67 9.54
CA ILE A 41 -0.68 -2.49 8.22
C ILE A 41 -1.08 -3.64 7.29
N GLN A 42 -0.99 -4.89 7.73
CA GLN A 42 -1.36 -6.04 6.91
C GLN A 42 -2.85 -6.03 6.52
N GLN A 43 -3.75 -5.74 7.45
CA GLN A 43 -5.19 -5.64 7.18
C GLN A 43 -5.49 -4.51 6.18
N ALA A 44 -4.84 -3.36 6.33
CA ALA A 44 -4.99 -2.25 5.40
C ALA A 44 -4.47 -2.60 3.98
N LEU A 45 -3.36 -3.33 3.89
CA LEU A 45 -2.84 -3.84 2.61
C LEU A 45 -3.79 -4.86 1.96
N GLU A 46 -4.44 -5.73 2.74
CA GLU A 46 -5.49 -6.60 2.22
C GLU A 46 -6.66 -5.82 1.64
N VAL A 47 -7.10 -4.75 2.32
CA VAL A 47 -8.13 -3.86 1.79
C VAL A 47 -7.65 -3.20 0.49
N PHE A 48 -6.39 -2.77 0.41
CA PHE A 48 -5.82 -2.20 -0.81
C PHE A 48 -5.81 -3.22 -1.96
N MET A 49 -5.45 -4.48 -1.69
CA MET A 49 -5.52 -5.57 -2.68
C MET A 49 -6.95 -5.81 -3.16
N ARG A 50 -7.93 -5.89 -2.25
CA ARG A 50 -9.35 -6.09 -2.59
C ARG A 50 -9.93 -4.94 -3.42
N ASN A 51 -9.43 -3.73 -3.25
CA ASN A 51 -9.82 -2.57 -4.06
C ASN A 51 -8.94 -2.40 -5.32
N GLU A 52 -8.01 -3.33 -5.56
CA GLU A 52 -7.06 -3.36 -6.68
C GLU A 52 -6.16 -2.11 -6.76
N LEU A 53 -5.91 -1.48 -5.61
CA LEU A 53 -4.92 -0.41 -5.47
C LEU A 53 -3.50 -0.95 -5.58
N ILE A 54 -3.30 -2.16 -5.06
CA ILE A 54 -2.06 -2.92 -5.22
C ILE A 54 -2.40 -4.33 -5.70
N ILE A 55 -1.49 -4.92 -6.46
CA ILE A 55 -1.62 -6.25 -7.05
C ILE A 55 -0.42 -7.08 -6.55
N PRO A 56 -0.63 -8.17 -5.81
CA PRO A 56 0.47 -8.99 -5.32
C PRO A 56 1.25 -9.59 -6.49
N THR A 57 2.58 -9.57 -6.40
CA THR A 57 3.43 -10.18 -7.44
C THR A 57 3.61 -11.67 -7.14
N VAL A 58 3.12 -12.53 -8.03
CA VAL A 58 3.20 -14.01 -7.94
C VAL A 58 4.63 -14.55 -8.02
N SER A 59 5.58 -13.71 -8.41
CA SER A 59 6.98 -14.03 -8.50
C SER A 59 7.72 -12.88 -7.85
N THR A 60 8.60 -13.18 -6.90
CA THR A 60 9.59 -12.23 -6.40
C THR A 60 10.48 -11.82 -7.57
N MET A 61 10.03 -10.84 -8.37
CA MET A 61 10.85 -10.26 -9.44
C MET A 61 11.96 -9.47 -8.75
N GLN A 62 13.13 -10.08 -8.65
CA GLN A 62 14.34 -9.41 -8.18
C GLN A 62 14.88 -8.53 -9.30
N ILE A 63 14.33 -7.33 -9.46
CA ILE A 63 14.93 -6.32 -10.34
C ILE A 63 16.00 -5.61 -9.53
N GLY A 64 17.27 -5.99 -9.72
CA GLY A 64 18.42 -5.30 -9.12
C GLY A 64 18.61 -5.45 -7.60
N GLN A 65 18.17 -6.58 -7.00
CA GLN A 65 18.28 -6.95 -5.57
C GLN A 65 17.18 -6.46 -4.60
N LYS A 66 16.17 -5.70 -5.04
CA LYS A 66 15.05 -5.32 -4.16
C LYS A 66 13.87 -6.29 -4.33
N LYS A 67 13.45 -6.91 -3.24
CA LYS A 67 12.22 -7.72 -3.17
C LYS A 67 11.02 -6.79 -3.42
N VAL A 68 10.20 -7.14 -4.40
CA VAL A 68 8.92 -6.50 -4.66
C VAL A 68 7.85 -7.52 -4.31
N ASP A 69 6.97 -7.15 -3.38
CA ASP A 69 5.87 -7.98 -2.89
C ASP A 69 4.56 -7.66 -3.65
N PHE A 70 4.41 -6.44 -4.17
CA PHE A 70 3.26 -6.00 -4.96
C PHE A 70 3.60 -4.89 -5.96
N MET A 71 2.77 -4.77 -6.99
CA MET A 71 2.73 -3.63 -7.90
C MET A 71 1.59 -2.70 -7.51
N ARG A 72 1.76 -1.39 -7.69
CA ARG A 72 0.72 -0.39 -7.43
C ARG A 72 -0.08 -0.06 -8.71
N ASN A 73 -1.35 0.26 -8.55
CA ASN A 73 -2.22 0.75 -9.62
C ASN A 73 -2.27 2.29 -9.57
N ASP A 74 -1.42 2.93 -10.36
CA ASP A 74 -1.24 4.39 -10.34
C ASP A 74 -2.52 5.16 -10.72
N GLU A 75 -3.38 4.57 -11.56
CA GLU A 75 -4.67 5.15 -11.94
C GLU A 75 -5.62 5.18 -10.74
N LYS A 76 -5.81 4.05 -10.05
CA LYS A 76 -6.71 4.00 -8.89
C LYS A 76 -6.23 4.86 -7.72
N PHE A 77 -4.92 4.92 -7.49
CA PHE A 77 -4.36 5.83 -6.49
C PHE A 77 -4.60 7.31 -6.84
N ARG A 78 -4.57 7.69 -8.12
CA ARG A 78 -4.93 9.04 -8.55
C ARG A 78 -6.41 9.34 -8.26
N ILE A 79 -7.29 8.43 -8.63
CA ILE A 79 -8.75 8.54 -8.40
C ILE A 79 -9.08 8.67 -6.90
N LEU A 80 -8.34 7.98 -6.02
CA LEU A 80 -8.52 8.12 -4.57
C LEU A 80 -8.24 9.53 -4.07
N LYS A 81 -7.17 10.14 -4.56
CA LYS A 81 -6.77 11.50 -4.18
C LYS A 81 -7.75 12.53 -4.72
N GLU A 82 -8.20 12.37 -5.96
CA GLU A 82 -9.15 13.30 -6.59
C GLU A 82 -10.53 13.27 -5.92
N ASN A 83 -10.95 12.11 -5.40
CA ASN A 83 -12.23 11.95 -4.72
C ASN A 83 -12.18 12.21 -3.20
N ASP A 84 -11.08 12.75 -2.69
CA ASP A 84 -10.87 13.06 -1.25
C ASP A 84 -11.12 11.84 -0.33
N GLN A 85 -10.78 10.65 -0.81
CA GLN A 85 -10.93 9.39 -0.05
C GLN A 85 -9.71 9.08 0.84
N LEU A 86 -8.87 10.09 1.07
CA LEU A 86 -7.55 10.05 1.71
C LEU A 86 -7.44 10.93 2.96
#